data_AF-A0A2Z6QK88-F1
#
_entry.id   AF-A0A2Z6QK88-F1
#
_cell.length_a   1.000
_cell.length_b   1.000
_cell.length_c   1.000
_cell.angle_alpha   90.00
_cell.angle_beta   90.00
_cell.angle_gamma   90.00
#
_symmetry.space_group_name_H-M   'P 1'
#
loop_
_entity.id
_entity.type
_entity.pdbx_description
1 polymer ?
#
loop_
_entity_poly.entity_id
_entity_poly.type
_entity_poly.pdbx_seq_one_letter_code
_entity_poly.pdbx_strand_id
1 'polypeptide(L)' 'MSETSTPYTPASTSTTVPGNETVSLADEIKKYDTTKLIEYLQGQSLNLVKDDFDIIKNERVNGRLL' A
#
# COMPACT_ATOMS: atom_id res chain seq x y z
N MET A 1 31.03 -48.06 19.03
CA MET A 1 31.20 -46.76 18.35
C MET A 1 29.81 -46.17 18.22
N SER A 2 29.51 -45.08 18.91
CA SER A 2 28.14 -44.53 19.00
C SER A 2 27.98 -43.42 17.97
N GLU A 3 27.06 -43.61 17.03
CA GLU A 3 26.76 -42.62 15.99
C GLU A 3 25.79 -41.57 16.55
N THR A 4 26.19 -40.30 16.48
CA THR A 4 25.40 -39.15 16.94
C THR A 4 24.56 -38.65 15.77
N SER A 5 23.24 -38.92 15.79
CA SER A 5 22.30 -38.33 14.82
C SER A 5 22.04 -36.87 15.18
N THR A 6 22.64 -35.95 14.44
CA THR A 6 22.26 -34.53 14.48
C THR A 6 20.91 -34.32 13.77
N PRO A 7 19.93 -33.65 14.40
CA PRO A 7 18.65 -33.36 13.75
C PRO A 7 18.83 -32.35 12.61
N TYR A 8 18.41 -32.73 11.41
CA TYR A 8 18.43 -31.85 10.24
C TYR A 8 17.39 -30.73 10.42
N THR A 9 17.85 -29.48 10.46
CA THR A 9 16.96 -28.32 10.44
C THR A 9 16.71 -27.94 8.98
N PRO A 10 15.46 -27.99 8.47
CA PRO A 10 15.20 -27.58 7.10
C PRO A 10 15.45 -26.08 6.96
N ALA A 11 16.33 -25.70 6.04
CA ALA A 11 16.54 -24.31 5.67
C ALA A 11 15.23 -23.74 5.11
N SER A 12 14.71 -22.69 5.74
CA SER A 12 13.52 -21.99 5.27
C SER A 12 13.79 -21.39 3.89
N THR A 13 13.21 -21.98 2.85
CA THR A 13 13.15 -21.39 1.52
C THR A 13 12.25 -20.16 1.59
N SER A 14 12.87 -18.98 1.54
CA SER A 14 12.16 -17.73 1.32
C SER A 14 11.71 -17.70 -0.15
N THR A 15 10.44 -18.01 -0.39
CA THR A 15 9.82 -17.95 -1.71
C THR A 15 9.77 -16.48 -2.16
N THR A 16 10.71 -16.07 -3.01
CA THR A 16 10.59 -14.78 -3.70
C THR A 16 9.53 -14.96 -4.77
N VAL A 17 8.37 -14.33 -4.58
CA VAL A 17 7.30 -14.27 -5.59
C VAL A 17 7.82 -13.44 -6.77
N PRO A 18 8.05 -14.02 -7.95
CA PRO A 18 8.46 -13.26 -9.12
C PRO A 18 7.19 -12.68 -9.75
N GLY A 19 6.95 -11.39 -9.53
CA GLY A 19 5.77 -10.72 -10.09
C GLY A 19 5.29 -9.47 -9.36
N ASN A 20 6.16 -8.74 -8.65
CA ASN A 20 5.86 -7.36 -8.27
C ASN A 20 6.71 -6.44 -9.14
N GLU A 21 6.21 -6.10 -10.33
CA GLU A 21 6.44 -4.75 -10.82
C GLU A 21 5.85 -3.87 -9.71
N THR A 22 6.70 -3.24 -8.90
CA THR A 22 6.26 -2.45 -7.74
C THR A 22 5.40 -1.30 -8.24
N VAL A 23 4.09 -1.51 -8.37
CA VAL A 23 3.13 -0.44 -8.58
C VAL A 23 3.29 0.46 -7.37
N SER A 24 3.89 1.62 -7.58
CA SER A 24 4.06 2.58 -6.50
C SER A 24 2.68 3.02 -6.05
N LEU A 25 2.52 3.22 -4.74
CA LEU A 25 1.29 3.77 -4.16
C LEU A 25 0.87 5.07 -4.88
N ALA A 26 1.85 5.88 -5.32
CA ALA A 26 1.59 7.07 -6.13
C ALA A 26 0.92 6.76 -7.47
N ASP A 27 1.32 5.68 -8.14
CA ASP A 27 0.72 5.26 -9.41
C ASP A 27 -0.67 4.64 -9.24
N GLU A 28 -0.98 4.13 -8.05
CA GLU A 28 -2.32 3.71 -7.68
C GLU A 28 -3.23 4.91 -7.38
N ILE A 29 -2.75 5.86 -6.56
CA ILE A 29 -3.48 7.08 -6.20
C ILE A 29 -3.84 7.86 -7.47
N LYS A 30 -2.94 7.95 -8.47
CA LYS A 30 -3.21 8.61 -9.78
C LYS A 30 -4.48 8.13 -10.49
N LYS A 31 -4.97 6.92 -10.18
CA LYS A 31 -6.17 6.32 -10.79
C LYS A 31 -7.44 6.63 -10.00
N TYR A 32 -7.34 7.19 -8.79
CA TYR A 32 -8.48 7.45 -7.94
C TYR A 32 -9.27 8.66 -8.46
N ASP A 33 -10.58 8.48 -8.60
CA ASP A 33 -11.49 9.59 -8.70
C ASP A 33 -11.55 10.38 -7.39
N THR A 34 -12.21 11.53 -7.41
CA THR A 34 -12.34 12.42 -6.24
C THR A 34 -12.89 11.70 -5.01
N THR A 35 -13.85 10.78 -5.18
CA THR A 35 -14.47 10.05 -4.07
C THR A 35 -13.49 9.07 -3.44
N LYS A 36 -12.83 8.23 -4.26
CA LYS A 36 -11.83 7.27 -3.79
C LYS A 36 -10.62 7.95 -3.16
N LEU A 37 -10.23 9.10 -3.69
CA LEU A 37 -9.16 9.91 -3.09
C LEU A 37 -9.54 10.39 -1.69
N ILE A 38 -10.77 10.91 -1.51
CA ILE A 38 -11.27 11.33 -0.19
C ILE A 38 -11.32 10.15 0.79
N GLU A 39 -11.86 9.00 0.37
CA GLU A 39 -11.91 7.78 1.21
C GLU A 39 -10.50 7.34 1.62
N TYR A 40 -9.55 7.34 0.68
CA TYR A 40 -8.16 7.01 0.95
C TYR A 40 -7.56 7.96 1.99
N LEU A 41 -7.72 9.28 1.82
CA LEU A 41 -7.18 10.31 2.69
C LEU A 41 -7.81 10.29 4.09
N GLN A 42 -9.09 9.94 4.22
CA GLN A 42 -9.77 9.75 5.51
C GLN A 42 -9.19 8.58 6.32
N GLY A 43 -8.68 7.56 5.64
CA GLY A 43 -7.96 6.45 6.28
C GLY A 43 -6.53 6.81 6.71
N GLN A 44 -6.02 7.97 6.32
CA GLN A 44 -4.67 8.41 6.67
C GLN A 44 -4.66 9.34 7.88
N SER A 45 -3.57 9.32 8.66
CA SER A 45 -3.37 10.24 9.80
C SER A 45 -2.80 11.58 9.35
N LEU A 46 -3.54 12.30 8.47
CA LEU A 46 -3.10 13.56 7.85
C LEU A 46 -3.63 14.82 8.54
N ASN A 47 -4.34 14.69 9.66
CA ASN A 47 -4.99 15.79 10.39
C ASN A 47 -5.92 16.66 9.53
N LEU A 48 -6.49 16.07 8.46
CA LEU A 48 -7.47 16.74 7.60
C LEU A 48 -8.81 16.88 8.32
N VAL A 49 -9.42 18.04 8.16
CA VAL A 49 -10.76 18.34 8.66
C VAL A 49 -11.77 18.31 7.53
N LYS A 50 -13.06 18.41 7.87
CA LYS A 50 -14.17 18.37 6.90
C LYS A 50 -13.97 19.34 5.74
N ASP A 51 -13.56 20.57 6.05
CA ASP A 51 -13.40 21.64 5.07
C ASP A 51 -12.34 21.30 4.00
N ASP A 52 -11.28 20.57 4.36
CA ASP A 52 -10.26 20.11 3.40
C ASP A 52 -10.86 19.14 2.37
N PHE A 53 -11.71 18.22 2.83
CA PHE A 53 -12.41 17.28 1.94
C PHE A 53 -13.46 17.96 1.08
N ASP A 54 -14.13 19.00 1.60
CA ASP A 54 -15.09 19.80 0.83
C ASP A 54 -14.40 20.57 -0.30
N ILE A 55 -13.18 21.08 -0.08
CA ILE A 55 -12.35 21.70 -1.14
C ILE A 55 -12.01 20.67 -2.22
N ILE A 56 -11.46 19.51 -1.83
CA ILE A 56 -11.11 18.42 -2.76
C ILE A 56 -12.32 18.02 -3.63
N LYS A 57 -13.51 17.94 -2.99
CA LYS A 57 -14.76 17.62 -3.68
C LYS A 57 -15.22 18.73 -4.62
N ASN A 58 -15.23 19.97 -4.17
CA ASN A 58 -15.74 21.12 -4.94
C ASN A 58 -14.85 21.45 -6.14
N GLU A 59 -13.54 21.34 -5.97
CA GLU A 59 -12.57 21.54 -7.05
C GLU A 59 -12.41 20.31 -7.95
N ARG A 60 -13.06 19.20 -7.61
CA ARG A 60 -12.99 17.93 -8.35
C ARG A 60 -11.55 17.42 -8.48
N VAL A 61 -10.75 17.64 -7.44
CA VAL A 61 -9.39 17.11 -7.34
C VAL A 61 -9.49 15.59 -7.37
N ASN A 62 -8.70 14.97 -8.23
CA ASN A 62 -8.58 13.52 -8.34
C ASN A 62 -7.09 13.17 -8.26
N GLY A 63 -6.78 11.89 -8.11
CA GLY A 63 -5.39 11.50 -7.88
C GLY A 63 -4.43 11.80 -9.03
N ARG A 64 -4.93 12.04 -10.25
CA ARG A 64 -4.09 12.45 -11.38
C ARG A 64 -3.67 13.93 -11.31
N LEU A 65 -4.40 14.74 -10.55
CA LEU A 65 -4.10 16.16 -10.33
C LEU A 65 -3.20 16.41 -9.11
N LEU A 66 -2.99 15.38 -8.29
CA LEU A 66 -2.02 15.36 -7.19
C LEU A 66 -0.61 15.02 -7.72
#